data_AF-A0A937RJ02-F1
#
_entry.id   AF-A0A937RJ02-F1
#
_cell.length_a   1.000
_cell.length_b   1.000
_cell.length_c   1.000
_cell.angle_alpha   90.00
_cell.angle_beta   90.00
_cell.angle_gamma   90.00
#
_symmetry.space_group_name_H-M   'P 1'
#
loop_
_entity.id
_entity.type
_entity.pdbx_description
1 polymer ?
#
loop_
_entity_poly.entity_id
_entity_poly.type
_entity_poly.pdbx_seq_one_letter_code
_entity_poly.pdbx_strand_id
1 'polypeptide(L)'
;MVDTAFGTDEGAHQVIEEVDGAPTDADAADGPDTTGVDATGSDGADVHGLDLAGASAWFDAFHRRFEAEAAALGDLDRRAGDGDFGNNILSALRRCRRRLDEEPPRTPGELFLGVSHGFLNTGGTSGPLFGMWFRGIGRATDAPVMTLGALAAGVADGTATVQRLGKARPGDKTMVDAMAPATDALAAAVDAGLDLPDGLARAADAARAGALATESLRARRGRAAYVGDVARGVLDPGALTVALFFSAGPPAPGRL
;
A
#
# COMPACT_ATOMS: atom_id res chain seq x y z
N MET A 1 44.08 7.44 8.02
CA MET A 1 43.09 6.71 8.83
C MET A 1 41.78 7.47 8.71
N VAL A 2 40.91 7.05 7.79
CA VAL A 2 39.55 7.56 7.72
C VAL A 2 38.67 6.37 8.04
N ASP A 3 38.25 6.32 9.30
CA ASP A 3 37.33 5.32 9.82
C ASP A 3 35.93 5.72 9.34
N THR A 4 35.38 4.97 8.38
CA THR A 4 33.99 5.12 7.93
C THR A 4 33.24 3.91 8.45
N ALA A 5 32.82 4.02 9.71
CA ALA A 5 31.84 3.12 10.28
C ALA A 5 30.51 3.33 9.54
N PHE A 6 30.22 2.43 8.59
CA PHE A 6 28.85 2.22 8.11
C PHE A 6 28.07 1.64 9.28
N GLY A 7 27.33 2.51 9.98
CA GLY A 7 26.41 2.10 11.02
C GLY A 7 25.39 1.12 10.45
N THR A 8 25.23 -0.01 11.13
CA THR A 8 24.22 -1.03 10.84
C THR A 8 22.82 -0.42 10.97
N ASP A 9 22.00 -0.64 9.95
CA ASP A 9 20.78 0.12 9.59
C ASP A 9 19.52 -0.38 10.33
N GLU A 10 19.43 -0.17 11.65
CA GLU A 10 18.26 -0.60 12.44
C GLU A 10 16.91 -0.05 11.89
N GLY A 11 16.90 1.16 11.32
CA GLY A 11 15.68 1.81 10.83
C GLY A 11 15.14 1.25 9.50
N ALA A 12 16.00 0.89 8.55
CA ALA A 12 15.55 0.21 7.32
C ALA A 12 15.11 -1.23 7.61
N HIS A 13 15.78 -1.92 8.55
CA HIS A 13 15.39 -3.25 8.99
C HIS A 13 14.02 -3.28 9.68
N GLN A 14 13.65 -2.23 10.43
CA GLN A 14 12.34 -2.15 11.08
C GLN A 14 11.17 -2.04 10.09
N VAL A 15 11.28 -1.20 9.04
CA VAL A 15 10.26 -1.12 7.97
C VAL A 15 10.12 -2.47 7.25
N ILE A 16 11.22 -3.20 7.09
CA ILE A 16 11.23 -4.54 6.49
C ILE A 16 10.56 -5.56 7.42
N GLU A 17 10.84 -5.51 8.72
CA GLU A 17 10.25 -6.41 9.73
C GLU A 17 8.75 -6.17 9.94
N GLU A 18 8.24 -4.94 9.84
CA GLU A 18 6.79 -4.67 9.88
C GLU A 18 6.06 -5.06 8.58
N VAL A 19 6.75 -5.10 7.45
CA VAL A 19 6.24 -5.75 6.23
C VAL A 19 6.24 -7.28 6.39
N ASP A 20 7.11 -7.84 7.23
CA ASP A 20 7.17 -9.27 7.57
C ASP A 20 6.20 -9.69 8.69
N GLY A 21 5.77 -8.73 9.53
CA GLY A 21 4.82 -8.92 10.62
C GLY A 21 3.36 -8.92 10.19
N ALA A 22 2.73 -10.11 10.21
CA ALA A 22 1.28 -10.22 10.41
C ALA A 22 0.90 -9.49 11.72
N PRO A 23 -0.30 -8.91 11.84
CA PRO A 23 -0.70 -8.21 13.06
C PRO A 23 -0.69 -9.18 14.24
N THR A 24 0.23 -8.99 15.18
CA THR A 24 0.12 -9.61 16.50
C THR A 24 -0.84 -8.74 17.31
N ASP A 25 -2.11 -9.14 17.37
CA ASP A 25 -3.10 -8.50 18.22
C ASP A 25 -2.64 -8.57 19.69
N ALA A 26 -2.28 -7.43 20.25
CA ALA A 26 -2.15 -7.21 21.68
C ALA A 26 -2.89 -5.92 22.04
N ASP A 27 -4.22 -5.99 22.03
CA ASP A 27 -5.10 -5.25 22.95
C ASP A 27 -6.58 -5.60 22.66
N ALA A 28 -6.96 -6.83 23.03
CA ALA A 28 -8.37 -7.18 23.21
C ALA A 28 -8.80 -6.75 24.62
N ALA A 29 -9.37 -5.55 24.73
CA ALA A 29 -10.01 -5.09 25.94
C ALA A 29 -11.43 -5.69 26.07
N ASP A 30 -11.62 -6.32 27.24
CA ASP A 30 -12.81 -6.99 27.76
C ASP A 30 -14.06 -6.09 27.85
N GLY A 31 -15.24 -6.65 27.54
CA GLY A 31 -16.54 -5.98 27.66
C GLY A 31 -17.72 -6.85 27.18
N PRO A 32 -18.92 -6.73 27.77
CA PRO A 32 -19.50 -7.85 28.52
C PRO A 32 -20.61 -8.64 27.79
N ASP A 33 -20.76 -9.86 28.29
CA ASP A 33 -21.85 -10.82 28.16
C ASP A 33 -23.26 -10.18 28.07
N THR A 34 -23.96 -10.47 26.96
CA THR A 34 -25.42 -10.47 26.92
C THR A 34 -25.95 -11.68 26.17
N THR A 35 -26.97 -12.27 26.80
CA THR A 35 -27.65 -13.51 26.47
C THR A 35 -28.51 -13.42 25.20
N GLY A 36 -28.66 -14.58 24.55
CA GLY A 36 -29.12 -14.71 23.17
C GLY A 36 -30.62 -14.65 22.90
N VAL A 37 -30.95 -14.70 21.60
CA VAL A 37 -32.23 -15.18 21.05
C VAL A 37 -31.98 -15.77 19.64
N ASP A 38 -32.32 -17.05 19.52
CA ASP A 38 -32.81 -17.85 18.39
C ASP A 38 -32.33 -17.62 16.95
N ALA A 39 -31.72 -18.70 16.45
CA ALA A 39 -31.44 -18.98 15.05
C ALA A 39 -32.71 -19.32 14.26
N THR A 40 -32.88 -18.71 13.09
CA THR A 40 -33.46 -19.36 11.89
C THR A 40 -33.07 -18.58 10.63
N GLY A 41 -32.69 -19.29 9.57
CA GLY A 41 -32.74 -18.78 8.19
C GLY A 41 -31.41 -18.68 7.46
N SER A 42 -31.04 -19.78 6.81
CA SER A 42 -29.98 -19.89 5.81
C SER A 42 -30.20 -18.99 4.59
N ASP A 43 -29.15 -18.30 4.13
CA ASP A 43 -28.88 -18.22 2.69
C ASP A 43 -27.37 -18.10 2.45
N GLY A 44 -26.79 -19.19 1.96
CA GLY A 44 -25.39 -19.27 1.57
C GLY A 44 -25.21 -18.71 0.18
N ALA A 45 -24.59 -17.54 0.09
CA ALA A 45 -23.87 -17.08 -1.07
C ALA A 45 -22.65 -16.29 -0.56
N ASP A 46 -21.50 -16.96 -0.54
CA ASP A 46 -20.23 -16.38 -0.12
C ASP A 46 -19.93 -15.10 -0.92
N VAL A 47 -19.97 -13.96 -0.26
CA VAL A 47 -19.48 -12.70 -0.81
C VAL A 47 -17.95 -12.65 -0.63
N HIS A 48 -17.21 -13.35 -1.50
CA HIS A 48 -15.73 -13.37 -1.55
C HIS A 48 -15.13 -12.07 -2.13
N GLY A 49 -15.55 -10.91 -1.65
CA GLY A 49 -15.09 -9.61 -2.14
C GLY A 49 -14.99 -8.56 -1.06
N LEU A 50 -14.35 -7.44 -1.38
CA LEU A 50 -14.10 -6.34 -0.46
C LEU A 50 -15.34 -5.45 -0.41
N ASP A 51 -16.08 -5.49 0.70
CA ASP A 51 -17.15 -4.54 0.97
C ASP A 51 -16.59 -3.20 1.53
N LEU A 52 -17.48 -2.24 1.79
CA LEU A 52 -17.07 -0.93 2.30
C LEU A 52 -16.39 -1.01 3.68
N ALA A 53 -16.85 -1.90 4.55
CA ALA A 53 -16.29 -2.08 5.88
C ALA A 53 -14.85 -2.62 5.80
N GLY A 54 -14.63 -3.65 4.97
CA GLY A 54 -13.31 -4.19 4.69
C GLY A 54 -12.39 -3.18 4.02
N ALA A 55 -12.88 -2.38 3.06
CA ALA A 55 -12.08 -1.33 2.43
C ALA A 55 -11.68 -0.23 3.44
N SER A 56 -12.58 0.12 4.35
CA SER A 56 -12.31 1.08 5.43
C SER A 56 -11.28 0.53 6.42
N ALA A 57 -11.43 -0.71 6.84
CA ALA A 57 -10.46 -1.38 7.71
C ALA A 57 -9.07 -1.46 7.06
N TRP A 58 -9.00 -1.74 5.76
CA TRP A 58 -7.76 -1.76 5.00
C TRP A 58 -7.10 -0.37 4.96
N PHE A 59 -7.85 0.69 4.59
CA PHE A 59 -7.31 2.05 4.60
C PHE A 59 -6.82 2.47 5.99
N ASP A 60 -7.55 2.11 7.04
CA ASP A 60 -7.20 2.41 8.42
C ASP A 60 -5.93 1.68 8.86
N ALA A 61 -5.78 0.41 8.49
CA ALA A 61 -4.56 -0.36 8.73
C ALA A 61 -3.36 0.22 7.97
N PHE A 62 -3.53 0.58 6.70
CA PHE A 62 -2.49 1.21 5.90
C PHE A 62 -2.07 2.55 6.49
N HIS A 63 -3.02 3.39 6.91
CA HIS A 63 -2.73 4.67 7.52
C HIS A 63 -1.93 4.52 8.82
N ARG A 64 -2.35 3.61 9.72
CA ARG A 64 -1.63 3.36 10.98
C ARG A 64 -0.20 2.86 10.74
N ARG A 65 -0.03 1.86 9.87
CA ARG A 65 1.30 1.32 9.53
C ARG A 65 2.19 2.39 8.89
N PHE A 66 1.64 3.17 7.96
CA PHE A 66 2.41 4.27 7.36
C PHE A 66 2.81 5.32 8.41
N GLU A 67 1.93 5.67 9.34
CA GLU A 67 2.25 6.64 10.39
C GLU A 67 3.39 6.16 11.30
N ALA A 68 3.41 4.88 11.65
CA ALA A 68 4.53 4.27 12.39
C ALA A 68 5.86 4.38 11.61
N GLU A 69 5.82 4.15 10.30
CA GLU A 69 7.02 4.11 9.45
C GLU A 69 7.40 5.45 8.80
N ALA A 70 6.60 6.49 8.98
CA ALA A 70 6.78 7.78 8.29
C ALA A 70 8.17 8.39 8.54
N ALA A 71 8.70 8.24 9.76
CA ALA A 71 10.03 8.74 10.12
C ALA A 71 11.15 7.97 9.39
N ALA A 72 11.09 6.64 9.37
CA ALA A 72 12.06 5.78 8.71
C ALA A 72 12.04 5.99 7.18
N LEU A 73 10.85 6.08 6.58
CA LEU A 73 10.68 6.41 5.16
C LEU A 73 11.24 7.81 4.81
N GLY A 74 11.11 8.77 5.72
CA GLY A 74 11.74 10.09 5.58
C GLY A 74 13.27 10.05 5.67
N ASP A 75 13.85 9.16 6.47
CA ASP A 75 15.30 8.98 6.54
C ASP A 75 15.88 8.33 5.28
N LEU A 76 15.20 7.30 4.76
CA LEU A 76 15.54 6.70 3.46
C LEU A 76 15.53 7.75 2.34
N ASP A 77 14.48 8.58 2.29
CA ASP A 77 14.40 9.69 1.33
C ASP A 77 15.47 10.75 1.58
N ARG A 78 15.92 10.98 2.81
CA ARG A 78 17.01 11.92 3.10
C ARG A 78 18.35 11.44 2.55
N ARG A 79 18.59 10.12 2.57
CA ARG A 79 19.81 9.50 2.04
C ARG A 79 19.90 9.57 0.51
N ALA A 80 18.76 9.57 -0.17
CA ALA A 80 18.69 9.55 -1.63
C ALA A 80 17.98 10.77 -2.27
N GLY A 81 17.57 11.76 -1.48
CA GLY A 81 16.64 12.82 -1.87
C GLY A 81 16.67 13.99 -0.89
N ASP A 82 15.50 14.58 -0.58
CA ASP A 82 15.38 15.73 0.32
C ASP A 82 14.77 15.42 1.69
N GLY A 83 14.33 14.18 1.92
CA GLY A 83 13.85 13.70 3.21
C GLY A 83 12.46 14.20 3.59
N ASP A 84 11.66 14.59 2.60
CA ASP A 84 10.30 15.12 2.80
C ASP A 84 9.21 14.05 2.56
N PHE A 85 9.58 12.89 2.01
CA PHE A 85 8.65 11.85 1.58
C PHE A 85 7.67 11.42 2.69
N GLY A 86 8.18 11.01 3.85
CA GLY A 86 7.35 10.53 4.96
C GLY A 86 6.32 11.56 5.43
N ASN A 87 6.76 12.82 5.61
CA ASN A 87 5.88 13.91 5.99
C ASN A 87 4.83 14.23 4.93
N ASN A 88 5.21 14.19 3.65
CA ASN A 88 4.31 14.47 2.53
C ASN A 88 3.20 13.42 2.45
N ILE A 89 3.54 12.13 2.52
CA ILE A 89 2.56 11.04 2.43
C ILE A 89 1.70 10.97 3.70
N LEU A 90 2.27 11.14 4.90
CA LEU A 90 1.48 11.19 6.14
C LEU A 90 0.47 12.37 6.12
N SER A 91 0.90 13.52 5.62
CA SER A 91 -0.01 14.66 5.41
C SER A 91 -1.12 14.34 4.40
N ALA A 92 -0.84 13.54 3.37
CA ALA A 92 -1.84 13.06 2.41
C ALA A 92 -2.85 12.14 3.07
N LEU A 93 -2.40 11.17 3.86
CA LEU A 93 -3.27 10.22 4.55
C LEU A 93 -4.18 10.91 5.56
N ARG A 94 -3.67 11.90 6.30
CA ARG A 94 -4.49 12.75 7.19
C ARG A 94 -5.55 13.54 6.41
N ARG A 95 -5.24 14.04 5.21
CA ARG A 95 -6.25 14.66 4.32
C ARG A 95 -7.28 13.65 3.83
N CYS A 96 -6.85 12.42 3.49
CA CYS A 96 -7.75 11.35 3.09
C CYS A 96 -8.75 11.04 4.22
N ARG A 97 -8.27 10.85 5.45
CA ARG A 97 -9.14 10.60 6.62
C ARG A 97 -10.19 11.70 6.78
N ARG A 98 -9.74 12.96 6.88
CA ARG A 98 -10.68 14.10 7.03
C ARG A 98 -11.73 14.12 5.91
N ARG A 99 -11.31 13.86 4.67
CA ARG A 99 -12.23 13.82 3.54
C ARG A 99 -13.24 12.69 3.66
N LEU A 100 -12.81 11.50 4.05
CA LEU A 100 -13.70 10.35 4.23
C LEU A 100 -14.67 10.58 5.40
N ASP A 101 -14.30 11.38 6.40
CA ASP A 101 -15.20 11.80 7.48
C ASP A 101 -16.21 12.86 7.02
N GLU A 102 -15.78 13.83 6.20
CA GLU A 102 -16.62 14.91 5.65
C GLU A 102 -17.58 14.43 4.55
N GLU A 103 -17.12 13.50 3.71
CA GLU A 103 -17.84 12.91 2.59
C GLU A 103 -17.80 11.37 2.70
N PRO A 104 -18.65 10.76 3.56
CA PRO A 104 -18.64 9.32 3.77
C PRO A 104 -18.88 8.54 2.48
N PRO A 105 -18.00 7.59 2.11
CA PRO A 105 -18.18 6.76 0.93
C PRO A 105 -19.34 5.78 1.12
N ARG A 106 -19.98 5.40 0.01
CA ARG A 106 -21.06 4.39 -0.01
C ARG A 106 -20.60 3.04 -0.55
N THR A 107 -19.45 3.02 -1.21
CA THR A 107 -18.87 1.82 -1.84
C THR A 107 -17.35 1.80 -1.66
N PRO A 108 -16.71 0.62 -1.77
CA PRO A 108 -15.24 0.51 -1.79
C PRO A 108 -14.58 1.42 -2.85
N GLY A 109 -15.20 1.53 -4.03
CA GLY A 109 -14.71 2.39 -5.11
C GLY A 109 -14.73 3.87 -4.70
N GLU A 110 -15.84 4.34 -4.12
CA GLU A 110 -15.95 5.71 -3.59
C GLU A 110 -14.91 5.99 -2.49
N LEU A 111 -14.61 5.00 -1.64
CA LEU A 111 -13.57 5.14 -0.61
C LEU A 111 -12.20 5.38 -1.25
N PHE A 112 -11.76 4.54 -2.19
CA PHE A 112 -10.46 4.72 -2.85
C PHE A 112 -10.40 5.97 -3.74
N LEU A 113 -11.54 6.44 -4.28
CA LEU A 113 -11.63 7.76 -4.92
C LEU A 113 -11.39 8.89 -3.91
N GLY A 114 -11.97 8.79 -2.71
CA GLY A 114 -11.71 9.70 -1.59
C GLY A 114 -10.22 9.74 -1.21
N VAL A 115 -9.59 8.57 -1.11
CA VAL A 115 -8.14 8.45 -0.89
C VAL A 115 -7.36 9.13 -2.01
N SER A 116 -7.69 8.84 -3.28
CA SER A 116 -7.08 9.48 -4.45
C SER A 116 -7.09 11.01 -4.34
N HIS A 117 -8.23 11.61 -3.98
CA HIS A 117 -8.35 13.07 -3.86
C HIS A 117 -7.46 13.67 -2.75
N GLY A 118 -7.29 12.97 -1.62
CA GLY A 118 -6.40 13.43 -0.55
C GLY A 118 -4.92 13.45 -0.97
N PHE A 119 -4.53 12.53 -1.86
CA PHE A 119 -3.18 12.42 -2.40
C PHE A 119 -2.86 13.43 -3.52
N LEU A 120 -3.83 13.81 -4.37
CA LEU A 120 -3.59 14.70 -5.51
C LEU A 120 -3.06 16.10 -5.13
N ASN A 121 -3.35 16.59 -3.93
CA ASN A 121 -2.90 17.90 -3.43
C ASN A 121 -1.68 17.81 -2.50
N THR A 122 -0.85 16.80 -2.68
CA THR A 122 0.35 16.57 -1.86
C THR A 122 1.59 17.16 -2.53
N GLY A 123 2.52 17.67 -1.72
CA GLY A 123 3.82 18.12 -2.19
C GLY A 123 4.67 16.98 -2.78
N GLY A 124 5.68 17.35 -3.56
CA GLY A 124 6.57 16.39 -4.22
C GLY A 124 5.93 15.68 -5.42
N THR A 125 6.68 14.73 -6.00
CA THR A 125 6.23 13.97 -7.19
C THR A 125 5.41 12.73 -6.82
N SER A 126 5.66 12.15 -5.65
CA SER A 126 5.09 10.85 -5.26
C SER A 126 3.60 10.96 -4.93
N GLY A 127 3.19 12.03 -4.25
CA GLY A 127 1.81 12.23 -3.83
C GLY A 127 0.79 12.19 -4.98
N PRO A 128 0.93 13.03 -6.02
CA PRO A 128 0.05 12.97 -7.20
C PRO A 128 0.08 11.61 -7.93
N LEU A 129 1.21 10.91 -7.95
CA LEU A 129 1.31 9.57 -8.56
C LEU A 129 0.51 8.53 -7.76
N PHE A 130 0.63 8.50 -6.43
CA PHE A 130 -0.23 7.68 -5.58
C PHE A 130 -1.71 8.03 -5.73
N GLY A 131 -2.04 9.32 -5.83
CA GLY A 131 -3.41 9.76 -6.08
C GLY A 131 -3.96 9.17 -7.38
N MET A 132 -3.17 9.17 -8.45
CA MET A 132 -3.57 8.55 -9.72
C MET A 132 -3.65 7.02 -9.66
N TRP A 133 -2.80 6.38 -8.84
CA TRP A 133 -2.88 4.94 -8.61
C TRP A 133 -4.18 4.55 -7.88
N PHE A 134 -4.48 5.21 -6.76
CA PHE A 134 -5.74 5.01 -6.03
C PHE A 134 -6.97 5.36 -6.87
N ARG A 135 -6.84 6.30 -7.81
CA ARG A 135 -7.93 6.64 -8.73
C ARG A 135 -8.26 5.49 -9.68
N GLY A 136 -7.27 4.73 -10.12
CA GLY A 136 -7.49 3.50 -10.92
C GLY A 136 -8.28 2.47 -10.11
N ILE A 137 -7.84 2.22 -8.87
CA ILE A 137 -8.52 1.30 -7.93
C ILE A 137 -9.97 1.75 -7.67
N GLY A 138 -10.17 3.04 -7.34
CA GLY A 138 -11.50 3.57 -7.02
C GLY A 138 -12.48 3.61 -8.20
N ARG A 139 -11.98 3.51 -9.44
CA ARG A 139 -12.82 3.44 -10.65
C ARG A 139 -13.14 2.02 -11.09
N ALA A 140 -12.57 1.02 -10.44
CA ALA A 140 -12.75 -0.37 -10.82
C ALA A 140 -14.18 -0.87 -10.62
N THR A 141 -14.91 -0.29 -9.66
CA THR A 141 -16.29 -0.69 -9.36
C THR A 141 -17.05 0.45 -8.69
N ASP A 142 -18.35 0.54 -8.98
CA ASP A 142 -19.36 1.28 -8.22
C ASP A 142 -20.29 0.34 -7.43
N ALA A 143 -20.01 -0.97 -7.45
CA ALA A 143 -20.80 -1.96 -6.74
C ALA A 143 -20.51 -1.91 -5.21
N PRO A 144 -21.44 -2.42 -4.37
CA PRO A 144 -21.24 -2.52 -2.93
C PRO A 144 -20.05 -3.41 -2.52
N VAL A 145 -19.62 -4.31 -3.41
CA VAL A 145 -18.52 -5.25 -3.21
C VAL A 145 -17.55 -5.17 -4.38
N MET A 146 -16.26 -5.03 -4.08
CA MET A 146 -15.17 -5.09 -5.05
C MET A 146 -14.59 -6.50 -5.10
N THR A 147 -14.72 -7.18 -6.24
CA THR A 147 -14.16 -8.52 -6.46
C THR A 147 -12.65 -8.47 -6.66
N LEU A 148 -11.97 -9.61 -6.52
CA LEU A 148 -10.54 -9.73 -6.89
C LEU A 148 -10.28 -9.26 -8.33
N GLY A 149 -11.14 -9.63 -9.27
CA GLY A 149 -11.02 -9.21 -10.68
C GLY A 149 -11.14 -7.70 -10.86
N ALA A 150 -12.08 -7.05 -10.17
CA ALA A 150 -12.20 -5.60 -10.20
C ALA A 150 -10.95 -4.93 -9.59
N LEU A 151 -10.50 -5.39 -8.43
CA LEU A 151 -9.29 -4.88 -7.79
C LEU A 151 -8.06 -5.02 -8.71
N ALA A 152 -7.86 -6.20 -9.30
CA ALA A 152 -6.76 -6.47 -10.23
C ALA A 152 -6.77 -5.50 -11.42
N ALA A 153 -7.94 -5.29 -12.03
CA ALA A 153 -8.10 -4.36 -13.14
C ALA A 153 -7.81 -2.90 -12.73
N GLY A 154 -8.29 -2.48 -11.55
CA GLY A 154 -8.06 -1.13 -11.02
C GLY A 154 -6.59 -0.86 -10.67
N VAL A 155 -5.91 -1.83 -10.06
CA VAL A 155 -4.47 -1.76 -9.78
C VAL A 155 -3.69 -1.70 -11.09
N ALA A 156 -4.05 -2.50 -12.10
CA ALA A 156 -3.39 -2.48 -13.40
C ALA A 156 -3.53 -1.12 -14.12
N ASP A 157 -4.74 -0.54 -14.16
CA ASP A 157 -4.97 0.78 -14.75
C ASP A 157 -4.22 1.90 -14.00
N GLY A 158 -4.25 1.86 -12.66
CA GLY A 158 -3.49 2.76 -11.82
C GLY A 158 -1.99 2.66 -12.10
N THR A 159 -1.43 1.45 -12.12
CA THR A 159 0.00 1.20 -12.35
C THR A 159 0.42 1.68 -13.74
N ALA A 160 -0.36 1.37 -14.78
CA ALA A 160 -0.11 1.84 -16.15
C ALA A 160 -0.14 3.38 -16.23
N THR A 161 -1.06 4.02 -15.50
CA THR A 161 -1.14 5.47 -15.39
C THR A 161 0.09 6.07 -14.71
N VAL A 162 0.55 5.50 -13.60
CA VAL A 162 1.78 5.93 -12.91
C VAL A 162 3.00 5.78 -13.81
N GLN A 163 3.16 4.64 -14.50
CA GLN A 163 4.25 4.41 -15.45
C GLN A 163 4.26 5.45 -16.57
N ARG A 164 3.08 5.77 -17.13
CA ARG A 164 2.94 6.78 -18.20
C ARG A 164 3.27 8.19 -17.71
N LEU A 165 2.73 8.61 -16.57
CA LEU A 165 2.92 9.96 -16.02
C LEU A 165 4.36 10.16 -15.50
N GLY A 166 4.88 9.19 -14.76
CA GLY A 166 6.24 9.20 -14.20
C GLY A 166 7.32 8.83 -15.22
N LYS A 167 6.93 8.32 -16.40
CA LYS A 167 7.83 7.73 -17.42
C LYS A 167 8.74 6.64 -16.84
N ALA A 168 8.28 5.98 -15.79
CA ALA A 168 9.01 4.98 -15.02
C ALA A 168 8.66 3.57 -15.50
N ARG A 169 9.62 2.66 -15.40
CA ARG A 169 9.47 1.23 -15.70
C ARG A 169 10.10 0.40 -14.58
N PRO A 170 9.78 -0.90 -14.46
CA PRO A 170 10.53 -1.80 -13.59
C PRO A 170 12.04 -1.68 -13.85
N GLY A 171 12.82 -1.60 -12.78
CA GLY A 171 14.26 -1.36 -12.76
C GLY A 171 14.67 0.11 -12.63
N ASP A 172 13.73 1.08 -12.64
CA ASP A 172 14.06 2.51 -12.54
C ASP A 172 14.26 3.02 -11.10
N LYS A 173 14.02 2.16 -10.09
CA LYS A 173 14.06 2.44 -8.65
C LYS A 173 13.01 3.47 -8.25
N THR A 174 11.75 3.06 -8.29
CA THR A 174 10.58 3.88 -7.95
C THR A 174 9.46 2.99 -7.39
N MET A 175 8.34 3.59 -6.98
CA MET A 175 7.11 2.86 -6.65
C MET A 175 6.65 1.84 -7.72
N VAL A 176 7.03 2.01 -8.99
CA VAL A 176 6.72 1.05 -10.07
C VAL A 176 7.34 -0.32 -9.82
N ASP A 177 8.49 -0.38 -9.14
CA ASP A 177 9.18 -1.62 -8.84
C ASP A 177 8.39 -2.53 -7.89
N ALA A 178 7.49 -1.96 -7.09
CA ALA A 178 6.54 -2.72 -6.27
C ALA A 178 5.16 -2.84 -6.94
N MET A 179 4.68 -1.78 -7.61
CA MET A 179 3.36 -1.78 -8.26
C MET A 179 3.24 -2.81 -9.39
N ALA A 180 4.26 -2.92 -10.23
CA ALA A 180 4.25 -3.83 -11.37
C ALA A 180 4.17 -5.32 -10.94
N PRO A 181 5.06 -5.85 -10.08
CA PRO A 181 4.95 -7.24 -9.64
C PRO A 181 3.67 -7.52 -8.84
N ALA A 182 3.16 -6.56 -8.06
CA ALA A 182 1.85 -6.71 -7.41
C ALA A 182 0.70 -6.82 -8.43
N THR A 183 0.76 -6.04 -9.51
CA THR A 183 -0.20 -6.11 -10.62
C THR A 183 -0.18 -7.48 -11.28
N ASP A 184 1.03 -7.99 -11.58
CA ASP A 184 1.20 -9.31 -12.20
C ASP A 184 0.70 -10.43 -11.29
N ALA A 185 0.96 -10.33 -9.97
CA ALA A 185 0.49 -11.29 -8.99
C ALA A 185 -1.04 -11.32 -8.85
N LEU A 186 -1.70 -10.16 -8.87
CA LEU A 186 -3.17 -10.08 -8.87
C LEU A 186 -3.76 -10.70 -10.15
N ALA A 187 -3.18 -10.40 -11.31
CA ALA A 187 -3.63 -10.99 -12.57
C ALA A 187 -3.50 -12.53 -12.56
N ALA A 188 -2.36 -13.05 -12.10
CA ALA A 188 -2.14 -14.49 -11.96
C ALA A 188 -3.10 -15.14 -10.94
N ALA A 189 -3.48 -14.43 -9.88
CA ALA A 189 -4.46 -14.91 -8.91
C ALA A 189 -5.87 -15.01 -9.51
N VAL A 190 -6.27 -14.02 -10.32
CA VAL A 190 -7.52 -14.05 -11.08
C VAL A 190 -7.56 -15.22 -12.06
N ASP A 191 -6.49 -15.42 -12.83
CA ASP A 191 -6.38 -16.52 -13.80
C ASP A 191 -6.42 -17.90 -13.12
N ALA A 192 -5.90 -17.99 -11.89
CA ALA A 192 -5.93 -19.20 -11.07
C ALA A 192 -7.27 -19.42 -10.33
N GLY A 193 -8.22 -18.48 -10.43
CA GLY A 193 -9.52 -18.57 -9.76
C GLY A 193 -9.44 -18.49 -8.24
N LEU A 194 -8.44 -17.78 -7.70
CA LEU A 194 -8.29 -17.59 -6.26
C LEU A 194 -9.33 -16.61 -5.70
N ASP A 195 -9.53 -16.69 -4.39
CA ASP A 195 -10.31 -15.70 -3.67
C ASP A 195 -9.53 -14.40 -3.43
N LEU A 196 -10.23 -13.37 -2.97
CA LEU A 196 -9.64 -12.06 -2.73
C LEU A 196 -8.50 -12.10 -1.70
N PRO A 197 -8.64 -12.75 -0.52
CA PRO A 197 -7.56 -12.79 0.45
C PRO A 197 -6.28 -13.48 -0.06
N ASP A 198 -6.39 -14.60 -0.78
CA ASP A 198 -5.22 -15.26 -1.37
C ASP A 198 -4.57 -14.41 -2.47
N GLY A 199 -5.39 -13.73 -3.29
CA GLY A 199 -4.89 -12.79 -4.30
C GLY A 199 -4.15 -11.61 -3.69
N LEU A 200 -4.66 -11.04 -2.60
CA LEU A 200 -4.02 -9.96 -1.85
C LEU A 200 -2.72 -10.42 -1.19
N ALA A 201 -2.67 -11.61 -0.61
CA ALA A 201 -1.46 -12.17 -0.02
C ALA A 201 -0.33 -12.30 -1.06
N ARG A 202 -0.65 -12.80 -2.27
CA ARG A 202 0.32 -12.87 -3.37
C ARG A 202 0.77 -11.49 -3.84
N ALA A 203 -0.16 -10.53 -3.90
CA ALA A 203 0.17 -9.15 -4.27
C ALA A 203 1.09 -8.50 -3.23
N ALA A 204 0.87 -8.74 -1.94
CA ALA A 204 1.71 -8.26 -0.84
C ALA A 204 3.13 -8.84 -0.92
N ASP A 205 3.25 -10.16 -1.09
CA ASP A 205 4.55 -10.83 -1.25
C ASP A 205 5.32 -10.28 -2.47
N ALA A 206 4.64 -10.07 -3.58
CA ALA A 206 5.22 -9.54 -4.81
C ALA A 206 5.62 -8.05 -4.69
N ALA A 207 4.77 -7.23 -4.08
CA ALA A 207 5.07 -5.82 -3.79
C ALA A 207 6.29 -5.69 -2.86
N ARG A 208 6.36 -6.53 -1.82
CA ARG A 208 7.50 -6.62 -0.90
C ARG A 208 8.78 -6.96 -1.64
N ALA A 209 8.78 -8.04 -2.41
CA ALA A 209 9.95 -8.46 -3.17
C ALA A 209 10.42 -7.36 -4.14
N GLY A 210 9.47 -6.70 -4.81
CA GLY A 210 9.74 -5.55 -5.68
C GLY A 210 10.35 -4.37 -4.95
N ALA A 211 9.83 -4.02 -3.78
CA ALA A 211 10.37 -2.95 -2.94
C ALA A 211 11.79 -3.25 -2.44
N LEU A 212 12.04 -4.47 -1.93
CA LEU A 212 13.36 -4.89 -1.47
C LEU A 212 14.40 -4.88 -2.59
N ALA A 213 14.02 -5.30 -3.79
CA ALA A 213 14.93 -5.30 -4.95
C ALA A 213 15.47 -3.91 -5.28
N THR A 214 14.75 -2.83 -4.90
CA THR A 214 15.16 -1.45 -5.19
C THR A 214 16.48 -1.05 -4.54
N GLU A 215 16.90 -1.69 -3.45
CA GLU A 215 18.15 -1.40 -2.75
C GLU A 215 19.37 -1.49 -3.69
N SER A 216 19.38 -2.52 -4.53
CA SER A 216 20.47 -2.79 -5.48
C SER A 216 20.41 -1.96 -6.76
N LEU A 217 19.27 -1.29 -7.03
CA LEU A 217 19.03 -0.58 -8.27
C LEU A 217 19.69 0.80 -8.27
N ARG A 218 20.08 1.24 -9.48
CA ARG A 218 20.47 2.63 -9.72
C ARG A 218 19.23 3.44 -10.09
N ALA A 219 19.01 4.56 -9.39
CA ALA A 219 17.92 5.47 -9.69
C ALA A 219 18.01 6.05 -11.11
N ARG A 220 16.89 5.99 -11.85
CA ARG A 220 16.76 6.58 -13.20
C ARG A 220 15.68 7.65 -13.28
N ARG A 221 14.88 7.79 -12.23
CA ARG A 221 13.75 8.73 -12.10
C ARG A 221 13.76 9.42 -10.74
N GLY A 222 12.97 10.48 -10.62
CA GLY A 222 12.78 11.21 -9.37
C GLY A 222 14.04 11.94 -8.89
N ARG A 223 14.02 12.41 -7.65
CA ARG A 223 15.14 13.12 -7.02
C ARG A 223 16.36 12.20 -6.80
N ALA A 224 16.11 10.92 -6.55
CA ALA A 224 17.17 9.91 -6.41
C ALA A 224 18.06 9.76 -7.66
N ALA A 225 17.55 10.07 -8.85
CA ALA A 225 18.38 10.08 -10.06
C ALA A 225 19.50 11.13 -10.02
N TYR A 226 19.38 12.19 -9.21
CA TYR A 226 20.37 13.26 -9.12
C TYR A 226 21.58 12.92 -8.25
N VAL A 227 21.44 11.97 -7.32
CA VAL A 227 22.53 11.56 -6.41
C VAL A 227 23.35 10.38 -6.93
N GLY A 228 23.02 9.85 -8.12
CA GLY A 228 23.81 8.85 -8.81
C GLY A 228 23.94 7.54 -8.04
N ASP A 229 25.18 7.05 -7.86
CA ASP A 229 25.44 5.77 -7.18
C ASP A 229 25.25 5.83 -5.65
N VAL A 230 25.10 7.03 -5.07
CA VAL A 230 24.80 7.22 -3.63
C VAL A 230 23.43 6.63 -3.26
N ALA A 231 22.51 6.51 -4.22
CA ALA A 231 21.20 5.88 -4.01
C ALA A 231 21.26 4.34 -3.98
N ARG A 232 22.40 3.71 -4.30
CA ARG A 232 22.56 2.25 -4.16
C ARG A 232 22.79 1.92 -2.68
N GLY A 233 22.18 0.83 -2.20
CA GLY A 233 22.20 0.47 -0.78
C GLY A 233 21.20 1.26 0.07
N VAL A 234 20.20 1.89 -0.56
CA VAL A 234 19.08 2.57 0.11
C VAL A 234 17.81 2.05 -0.54
N LEU A 235 16.78 1.69 0.21
CA LEU A 235 15.49 1.29 -0.38
C LEU A 235 14.73 2.50 -0.95
N ASP A 236 13.88 2.28 -1.96
CA ASP A 236 12.98 3.33 -2.47
C ASP A 236 11.76 3.51 -1.54
N PRO A 237 11.54 4.69 -0.95
CA PRO A 237 10.41 4.95 -0.06
C PRO A 237 9.04 4.77 -0.75
N GLY A 238 8.97 5.10 -2.04
CA GLY A 238 7.77 4.92 -2.84
C GLY A 238 7.40 3.46 -2.99
N ALA A 239 8.36 2.59 -3.29
CA ALA A 239 8.15 1.15 -3.40
C ALA A 239 7.77 0.52 -2.06
N LEU A 240 8.42 0.92 -0.96
CA LEU A 240 8.04 0.46 0.39
C LEU A 240 6.62 0.86 0.77
N THR A 241 6.18 2.07 0.40
CA THR A 241 4.80 2.51 0.65
C THR A 241 3.76 1.65 -0.08
N VAL A 242 4.09 1.17 -1.29
CA VAL A 242 3.22 0.23 -2.03
C VAL A 242 3.19 -1.13 -1.34
N ALA A 243 4.33 -1.63 -0.86
CA ALA A 243 4.38 -2.87 -0.08
C ALA A 243 3.55 -2.77 1.21
N LEU A 244 3.68 -1.67 1.96
CA LEU A 244 2.87 -1.37 3.15
C LEU A 244 1.37 -1.32 2.85
N PHE A 245 0.98 -0.76 1.70
CA PHE A 245 -0.42 -0.76 1.30
C PHE A 245 -0.95 -2.19 1.14
N PHE A 246 -0.26 -3.06 0.40
CA PHE A 246 -0.73 -4.42 0.21
C PHE A 246 -0.64 -5.28 1.48
N SER A 247 0.39 -5.11 2.32
CA SER A 247 0.52 -5.85 3.59
C SER A 247 -0.52 -5.46 4.63
N ALA A 248 -1.10 -4.26 4.50
CA ALA A 248 -2.23 -3.81 5.32
C ALA A 248 -3.59 -4.39 4.88
N GLY A 249 -3.64 -5.14 3.78
CA GLY A 249 -4.86 -5.76 3.27
C GLY A 249 -5.48 -6.75 4.25
N PRO A 250 -6.78 -7.07 4.10
CA PRO A 250 -7.42 -8.12 4.92
C PRO A 250 -6.64 -9.44 4.81
N PRO A 251 -6.36 -10.10 5.95
CA PRO A 251 -5.54 -11.31 5.96
C PRO A 251 -6.26 -12.47 5.25
N ALA A 252 -5.47 -13.36 4.66
CA ALA A 252 -5.97 -14.68 4.25
C ALA A 252 -6.46 -15.45 5.47
N PRO A 253 -7.60 -16.16 5.38
CA PRO A 253 -8.05 -17.02 6.47
C PRO A 253 -6.94 -17.99 6.88
N GLY A 254 -6.55 -17.98 8.16
CA GLY A 254 -5.60 -18.96 8.71
C GLY A 254 -4.13 -18.55 8.81
N ARG A 255 -3.77 -17.28 8.58
CA ARG A 255 -2.52 -16.70 9.11
C ARG A 255 -2.83 -15.90 10.38
N LEU A 256 -2.67 -16.54 11.53
CA LEU A 256 -2.52 -15.92 12.86
C LEU A 256 -1.03 -15.81 13.17
#